data_AF-A0AAW8CL55-F1
#
_entry.id   AF-A0AAW8CL55-F1
#
_cell.length_a   1.000
_cell.length_b   1.000
_cell.length_c   1.000
_cell.angle_alpha   90.00
_cell.angle_beta   90.00
_cell.angle_gamma   90.00
#
_symmetry.space_group_name_H-M   'P 1'
#
loop_
_entity.id
_entity.type
_entity.pdbx_description
1 polymer ?
#
loop_
_entity_poly.entity_id
_entity_poly.type
_entity_poly.pdbx_seq_one_letter_code
_entity_poly.pdbx_strand_id
1 'polypeptide(L)'
;MNIGTQLYTPFNSGSFKKHTAINSKFDLDLVVPFKKNSFSTIEKMFDDVEEKLRKKYESSTVTVRRQKVSLGIIFNSEEINIDVVPAREATKDGFLDDRNLNLHIDLEDKTYLKTNIHNQVEHIKGKDKARSVIRLLKIWKKIHQKNYKSFFIELFVIKAFDDRSPTGTLIEQLKTVLEYIKDKATQEGFQLIDPGNSNNNLMDTVGTQKVDLEYDMTILLSNIEKTTYLEYYFPKNEEFNKSYGVSKDVPLISVPKTERFG
;
A
#
# COMPACT_ATOMS: atom_id res chain seq x y z
N MET A 1 29.15 -9.84 -10.77
CA MET A 1 28.65 -8.47 -10.97
C MET A 1 28.45 -7.84 -9.60
N ASN A 2 29.20 -6.78 -9.25
CA ASN A 2 29.11 -6.16 -7.94
C ASN A 2 27.85 -5.27 -7.89
N ILE A 3 26.80 -5.76 -7.22
CA ILE A 3 25.46 -5.16 -7.26
C ILE A 3 25.42 -3.78 -6.57
N GLY A 4 26.34 -3.52 -5.63
CA GLY A 4 26.33 -2.30 -4.81
C GLY A 4 26.55 -0.98 -5.55
N THR A 5 27.20 -0.97 -6.72
CA THR A 5 27.40 0.26 -7.52
C THR A 5 26.27 0.52 -8.51
N GLN A 6 25.36 -0.44 -8.65
CA GLN A 6 24.30 -0.51 -9.64
C GLN A 6 22.91 -0.16 -9.08
N LEU A 7 22.80 0.07 -7.77
CA LEU A 7 21.57 0.44 -7.08
C LEU A 7 21.75 1.63 -6.15
N TYR A 8 20.64 2.31 -5.87
CA TYR A 8 20.53 3.28 -4.79
C TYR A 8 20.05 2.58 -3.51
N THR A 9 20.11 3.27 -2.37
CA THR A 9 19.68 2.73 -1.09
C THR A 9 18.22 2.24 -1.16
N PRO A 10 17.96 0.95 -0.84
CA PRO A 10 16.60 0.43 -0.74
C PRO A 10 15.78 1.16 0.32
N PHE A 11 14.47 1.23 0.12
CA PHE A 11 13.57 1.96 1.02
C PHE A 11 12.18 1.33 1.12
N ASN A 12 11.52 1.55 2.26
CA ASN A 12 10.15 1.06 2.47
C ASN A 12 9.13 1.95 1.76
N SER A 13 8.10 1.34 1.17
CA SER A 13 7.04 2.05 0.41
C SER A 13 5.62 1.75 0.89
N GLY A 14 5.47 0.65 1.61
CA GLY A 14 4.21 0.03 1.96
C GLY A 14 3.37 0.73 3.01
N SER A 15 2.37 -0.02 3.49
CA SER A 15 1.46 0.44 4.53
C SER A 15 2.17 0.79 5.85
N PHE A 16 3.31 0.17 6.14
CA PHE A 16 4.19 0.56 7.25
C PHE A 16 4.76 1.97 7.05
N LYS A 17 5.32 2.27 5.87
CA LYS A 17 5.88 3.60 5.57
C LYS A 17 4.80 4.69 5.56
N LYS A 18 3.60 4.35 5.09
CA LYS A 18 2.44 5.26 5.04
C LYS A 18 1.72 5.42 6.38
N HIS A 19 2.05 4.60 7.38
CA HIS A 19 1.34 4.47 8.67
C HIS A 19 -0.13 4.07 8.52
N THR A 20 -0.45 3.22 7.54
CA THR A 20 -1.79 2.68 7.25
C THR A 20 -1.86 1.16 7.44
N ALA A 21 -0.81 0.54 8.02
CA ALA A 21 -0.80 -0.90 8.33
C ALA A 21 -1.92 -1.27 9.33
N ILE A 22 -2.43 -2.49 9.20
CA ILE A 22 -3.40 -3.10 10.12
C ILE A 22 -2.82 -4.38 10.69
N ASN A 23 -3.11 -4.69 11.97
CA ASN A 23 -2.49 -5.78 12.74
C ASN A 23 -3.03 -7.15 12.34
N SER A 24 -2.81 -7.53 11.10
CA SER A 24 -3.52 -8.64 10.48
C SER A 24 -2.60 -9.57 9.69
N LYS A 25 -1.44 -9.06 9.27
CA LYS A 25 -0.31 -9.78 8.68
C LYS A 25 0.89 -8.81 8.66
N PHE A 26 2.10 -9.31 8.92
CA PHE A 26 3.31 -8.53 8.70
C PHE A 26 3.71 -8.63 7.22
N ASP A 27 3.72 -7.48 6.54
CA ASP A 27 4.06 -7.37 5.12
C ASP A 27 4.96 -6.15 4.91
N LEU A 28 6.21 -6.40 4.51
CA LEU A 28 7.22 -5.36 4.32
C LEU A 28 7.52 -5.18 2.84
N ASP A 29 7.04 -4.08 2.27
CA ASP A 29 7.39 -3.66 0.92
C ASP A 29 8.77 -2.97 0.91
N LEU A 30 9.77 -3.63 0.32
CA LEU A 30 11.14 -3.11 0.16
C LEU A 30 11.42 -2.78 -1.31
N VAL A 31 11.47 -1.49 -1.64
CA VAL A 31 11.84 -1.03 -2.98
C VAL A 31 13.35 -1.07 -3.15
N VAL A 32 13.81 -1.69 -4.22
CA VAL A 32 15.23 -1.77 -4.59
C VAL A 32 15.44 -0.97 -5.89
N PRO A 33 15.82 0.31 -5.78
CA PRO A 33 16.02 1.18 -6.94
C PRO A 33 17.36 0.91 -7.64
N PHE A 34 17.33 0.54 -8.90
CA PHE A 34 18.49 0.32 -9.76
C PHE A 34 18.72 1.48 -10.72
N LYS A 35 20.00 1.77 -11.01
CA LYS A 35 20.39 2.72 -12.05
C LYS A 35 19.93 2.25 -13.44
N LYS A 36 19.79 3.20 -14.37
CA LYS A 36 19.18 3.00 -15.69
C LYS A 36 19.90 1.94 -16.50
N ASN A 37 21.23 1.96 -16.41
CA ASN A 37 22.12 1.13 -17.21
C ASN A 37 22.59 -0.12 -16.46
N SER A 38 22.02 -0.43 -15.30
CA SER A 38 22.35 -1.65 -14.54
C SER A 38 21.88 -2.92 -15.25
N PHE A 39 20.83 -2.81 -16.06
CA PHE A 39 20.24 -3.91 -16.83
C PHE A 39 19.81 -3.41 -18.22
N SER A 40 19.83 -4.31 -19.21
CA SER A 40 19.41 -4.00 -20.57
C SER A 40 17.92 -3.66 -20.66
N THR A 41 17.06 -4.40 -19.94
CA THR A 41 15.61 -4.19 -19.90
C THR A 41 15.07 -4.21 -18.47
N ILE A 42 13.83 -3.73 -18.29
CA ILE A 42 13.12 -3.75 -17.00
C ILE A 42 12.77 -5.19 -16.61
N GLU A 43 12.37 -6.00 -17.59
CA GLU A 43 12.12 -7.43 -17.44
C GLU A 43 13.38 -8.16 -16.98
N LYS A 44 14.51 -7.96 -17.66
CA LYS A 44 15.79 -8.55 -17.25
C LYS A 44 16.20 -8.17 -15.83
N MET A 45 15.97 -6.93 -15.42
CA MET A 45 16.19 -6.53 -14.02
C MET A 45 15.36 -7.37 -13.06
N PHE A 46 14.08 -7.57 -13.37
CA PHE A 46 13.17 -8.32 -12.52
C PHE A 46 13.57 -9.80 -12.45
N ASP A 47 13.84 -10.43 -13.60
CA ASP A 47 14.23 -11.84 -13.70
C ASP A 47 15.60 -12.11 -13.05
N ASP A 48 16.60 -11.26 -13.28
CA ASP A 48 17.93 -11.41 -12.69
C ASP A 48 17.87 -11.22 -11.15
N VAL A 49 16.97 -10.39 -10.62
CA VAL A 49 16.76 -10.26 -9.17
C VAL A 49 16.04 -11.50 -8.62
N GLU A 50 15.02 -12.01 -9.34
CA GLU A 50 14.33 -13.25 -8.98
C GLU A 50 15.30 -14.43 -8.90
N GLU A 51 16.13 -14.63 -9.93
CA GLU A 51 17.13 -15.70 -9.97
C GLU A 51 18.09 -15.61 -8.78
N LYS A 52 18.57 -14.40 -8.46
CA LYS A 52 19.47 -14.18 -7.31
C LYS A 52 18.80 -14.51 -5.98
N LEU A 53 17.54 -14.11 -5.80
CA LEU A 53 16.79 -14.44 -4.59
C LEU A 53 16.54 -15.95 -4.49
N ARG A 54 16.11 -16.60 -5.57
CA ARG A 54 15.90 -18.06 -5.62
C ARG A 54 17.17 -18.82 -5.27
N LYS A 55 18.30 -18.45 -5.88
CA LYS A 55 19.61 -19.04 -5.60
C LYS A 55 20.07 -18.81 -4.16
N LYS A 56 19.81 -17.63 -3.59
CA LYS A 56 20.16 -17.31 -2.19
C LYS A 56 19.43 -18.20 -1.18
N TYR A 57 18.19 -18.59 -1.49
CA TYR A 57 17.31 -19.34 -0.59
C TYR A 57 17.10 -20.80 -0.98
N GLU A 58 17.81 -21.32 -2.00
CA GLU A 58 17.63 -22.66 -2.58
C GLU A 58 17.69 -23.80 -1.56
N SER A 59 18.55 -23.69 -0.53
CA SER A 59 18.71 -24.71 0.52
C SER A 59 17.98 -24.36 1.83
N SER A 60 16.92 -23.55 1.77
CA SER A 60 16.15 -23.11 2.94
C SER A 60 14.67 -23.42 2.79
N THR A 61 13.90 -23.25 3.87
CA THR A 61 12.43 -23.33 3.85
C THR A 61 11.77 -22.05 3.29
N VAL A 62 12.56 -21.07 2.85
CA VAL A 62 12.09 -19.78 2.35
C VAL A 62 11.61 -19.91 0.92
N THR A 63 10.39 -19.44 0.67
CA THR A 63 9.81 -19.44 -0.68
C THR A 63 9.96 -18.07 -1.33
N VAL A 64 10.43 -18.06 -2.59
CA VAL A 64 10.43 -16.89 -3.47
C VAL A 64 9.26 -17.01 -4.45
N ARG A 65 8.33 -16.05 -4.40
CA ARG A 65 7.10 -16.02 -5.19
C ARG A 65 7.07 -14.78 -6.10
N ARG A 66 6.95 -15.00 -7.41
CA ARG A 66 6.70 -13.93 -8.38
C ARG A 66 5.29 -13.34 -8.19
N GLN A 67 5.20 -12.03 -8.11
CA GLN A 67 3.94 -11.26 -8.08
C GLN A 67 3.96 -10.22 -9.21
N LYS A 68 2.86 -9.48 -9.36
CA LYS A 68 2.67 -8.53 -10.47
C LYS A 68 3.77 -7.47 -10.60
N VAL A 69 4.27 -6.94 -9.49
CA VAL A 69 5.30 -5.88 -9.45
C VAL A 69 6.47 -6.20 -8.50
N SER A 70 6.44 -7.35 -7.85
CA SER A 70 7.28 -7.66 -6.71
C SER A 70 7.64 -9.15 -6.64
N LEU A 71 8.61 -9.46 -5.80
CA LEU A 71 9.10 -10.79 -5.48
C LEU A 71 8.88 -11.00 -3.98
N GLY A 72 7.88 -11.79 -3.64
CA GLY A 72 7.55 -12.12 -2.25
C GLY A 72 8.52 -13.14 -1.69
N ILE A 73 9.16 -12.80 -0.58
CA ILE A 73 10.03 -13.67 0.20
C ILE A 73 9.27 -14.08 1.45
N ILE A 74 8.87 -15.35 1.49
CA ILE A 74 8.03 -15.92 2.54
C ILE A 74 8.91 -16.72 3.49
N PHE A 75 9.05 -16.23 4.72
CA PHE A 75 9.73 -16.94 5.81
C PHE A 75 8.68 -17.69 6.64
N ASN A 76 8.85 -19.00 6.84
CA ASN A 76 8.03 -19.88 7.69
C ASN A 76 6.50 -19.70 7.55
N SER A 77 5.85 -20.59 6.79
CA SER A 77 4.38 -20.79 6.68
C SER A 77 3.46 -19.57 6.92
N GLU A 78 3.80 -18.40 6.35
CA GLU A 78 2.97 -17.20 6.13
C GLU A 78 3.05 -16.02 7.12
N GLU A 79 3.76 -16.11 8.26
CA GLU A 79 3.75 -15.02 9.25
C GLU A 79 4.54 -13.78 8.81
N ILE A 80 5.67 -13.96 8.14
CA ILE A 80 6.55 -12.86 7.70
C ILE A 80 6.70 -12.94 6.18
N ASN A 81 6.21 -11.90 5.51
CA ASN A 81 6.36 -11.73 4.07
C ASN A 81 7.10 -10.42 3.78
N ILE A 82 8.16 -10.50 2.97
CA ILE A 82 8.87 -9.32 2.46
C ILE A 82 8.66 -9.27 0.96
N ASP A 83 7.98 -8.24 0.47
CA ASP A 83 7.80 -8.02 -0.96
C ASP A 83 8.94 -7.13 -1.45
N VAL A 84 9.91 -7.73 -2.15
CA VAL A 84 10.99 -7.00 -2.80
C VAL A 84 10.46 -6.42 -4.12
N VAL A 85 10.61 -5.12 -4.33
CA VAL A 85 10.13 -4.41 -5.52
C VAL A 85 11.34 -3.91 -6.33
N PRO A 86 11.82 -4.69 -7.33
CA PRO A 86 12.85 -4.22 -8.24
C PRO A 86 12.32 -3.03 -9.06
N ALA A 87 13.04 -1.92 -9.04
CA ALA A 87 12.60 -0.69 -9.69
C ALA A 87 13.75 -0.04 -10.44
N ARG A 88 13.59 0.30 -11.72
CA ARG A 88 14.64 0.97 -12.49
C ARG A 88 14.38 2.46 -12.54
N GLU A 89 15.38 3.30 -12.32
CA GLU A 89 15.22 4.75 -12.50
C GLU A 89 14.69 5.10 -13.91
N ALA A 90 13.89 6.16 -13.99
CA ALA A 90 13.26 6.55 -15.24
C ALA A 90 14.27 7.11 -16.25
N THR A 91 15.09 8.04 -15.79
CA THR A 91 16.16 8.72 -16.52
C THR A 91 17.50 8.38 -15.86
N LYS A 92 18.57 8.39 -16.67
CA LYS A 92 19.92 8.10 -16.18
C LYS A 92 20.31 9.12 -15.10
N ASP A 93 20.72 8.63 -13.94
CA ASP A 93 21.15 9.42 -12.78
C ASP A 93 20.06 10.35 -12.19
N GLY A 94 18.81 10.25 -12.65
CA GLY A 94 17.73 11.17 -12.28
C GLY A 94 16.97 10.81 -10.99
N PHE A 95 17.13 9.58 -10.49
CA PHE A 95 16.37 9.12 -9.31
C PHE A 95 16.62 10.00 -8.06
N LEU A 96 17.84 10.53 -7.91
CA LEU A 96 18.19 11.41 -6.79
C LEU A 96 17.51 12.79 -6.86
N ASP A 97 16.98 13.18 -8.01
CA ASP A 97 16.28 14.44 -8.20
C ASP A 97 14.76 14.25 -8.23
N ASP A 98 14.28 13.36 -9.10
CA ASP A 98 12.85 13.24 -9.41
C ASP A 98 12.14 12.06 -8.74
N ARG A 99 12.90 11.10 -8.17
CA ARG A 99 12.40 9.86 -7.56
C ARG A 99 11.54 8.98 -8.48
N ASN A 100 11.59 9.20 -9.79
CA ASN A 100 10.81 8.44 -10.76
C ASN A 100 11.42 7.06 -11.00
N LEU A 101 10.56 6.05 -10.94
CA LEU A 101 10.90 4.64 -11.11
C LEU A 101 10.01 4.00 -12.16
N ASN A 102 10.52 2.97 -12.82
CA ASN A 102 9.77 2.05 -13.65
C ASN A 102 9.80 0.66 -13.02
N LEU A 103 8.62 0.12 -12.74
CA LEU A 103 8.42 -1.23 -12.23
C LEU A 103 8.14 -2.17 -13.40
N HIS A 104 8.65 -3.39 -13.33
CA HIS A 104 8.21 -4.44 -14.26
C HIS A 104 6.75 -4.80 -13.97
N ILE A 105 5.98 -4.97 -15.04
CA ILE A 105 4.68 -5.64 -15.03
C ILE A 105 4.60 -6.51 -16.27
N ASP A 106 3.83 -7.58 -16.19
CA ASP A 106 3.56 -8.46 -17.31
C ASP A 106 2.06 -8.44 -17.60
N LEU A 107 1.68 -7.64 -18.60
CA LEU A 107 0.31 -7.48 -19.12
C LEU A 107 0.41 -7.39 -20.65
N GLU A 108 -0.61 -7.86 -21.38
CA GLU A 108 -0.62 -7.97 -22.85
C GLU A 108 -0.18 -6.68 -23.58
N ASP A 109 -0.53 -5.51 -23.03
CA ASP A 109 -0.29 -4.19 -23.63
C ASP A 109 0.78 -3.36 -22.91
N LYS A 110 1.32 -3.86 -21.79
CA LYS A 110 2.15 -3.04 -20.90
C LYS A 110 3.18 -3.85 -20.13
N THR A 111 4.45 -3.59 -20.42
CA THR A 111 5.61 -4.28 -19.84
C THR A 111 6.27 -3.54 -18.67
N TYR A 112 5.84 -2.30 -18.41
CA TYR A 112 6.31 -1.52 -17.26
C TYR A 112 5.31 -0.46 -16.77
N LEU A 113 5.45 -0.08 -15.49
CA LEU A 113 4.68 0.98 -14.85
C LEU A 113 5.61 2.07 -14.32
N LYS A 114 5.51 3.29 -14.87
CA LYS A 114 6.14 4.48 -14.29
C LYS A 114 5.41 4.87 -12.99
N THR A 115 6.17 5.19 -11.95
CA THR A 115 5.66 5.61 -10.65
C THR A 115 6.64 6.51 -9.90
N ASN A 116 6.15 7.25 -8.92
CA ASN A 116 6.91 7.97 -7.91
C ASN A 116 6.35 7.62 -6.52
N ILE A 117 7.01 6.65 -5.90
CA ILE A 117 6.61 6.10 -4.61
C ILE A 117 6.76 7.13 -3.49
N HIS A 118 7.71 8.06 -3.61
CA HIS A 118 7.91 9.12 -2.63
C HIS A 118 6.71 10.07 -2.62
N ASN A 119 6.22 10.49 -3.80
CA ASN A 119 5.02 11.29 -3.90
C ASN A 119 3.80 10.59 -3.31
N GLN A 120 3.65 9.27 -3.54
CA GLN A 120 2.56 8.49 -2.95
C GLN A 120 2.62 8.45 -1.41
N VAL A 121 3.82 8.38 -0.82
CA VAL A 121 4.00 8.44 0.64
C VAL A 121 3.73 9.84 1.17
N GLU A 122 4.31 10.87 0.56
CA GLU A 122 4.13 12.27 0.98
C GLU A 122 2.66 12.71 0.87
N HIS A 123 1.91 12.19 -0.11
CA HIS A 123 0.48 12.49 -0.25
C HIS A 123 -0.37 12.07 0.96
N ILE A 124 0.08 11.07 1.74
CA ILE A 124 -0.60 10.56 2.95
C ILE A 124 0.07 11.09 4.23
N LYS A 125 1.31 11.58 4.14
CA LYS A 125 2.11 11.97 5.30
C LYS A 125 1.47 13.12 6.08
N GLY A 126 1.49 12.99 7.40
CA GLY A 126 0.91 13.99 8.33
C GLY A 126 -0.63 14.00 8.39
N LYS A 127 -1.33 13.18 7.59
CA LYS A 127 -2.81 13.13 7.57
C LYS A 127 -3.36 12.12 8.58
N ASP A 128 -3.10 12.33 9.87
CA ASP A 128 -3.34 11.33 10.94
C ASP A 128 -4.82 10.95 11.12
N LYS A 129 -5.73 11.91 10.96
CA LYS A 129 -7.19 11.65 10.95
C LYS A 129 -7.58 10.75 9.77
N ALA A 130 -7.13 11.09 8.56
CA ALA A 130 -7.38 10.29 7.37
C ALA A 130 -6.77 8.88 7.47
N ARG A 131 -5.55 8.75 8.01
CA ARG A 131 -4.90 7.45 8.27
C ARG A 131 -5.74 6.55 9.18
N SER A 132 -6.43 7.13 10.14
CA SER A 132 -7.29 6.36 11.07
C SER A 132 -8.52 5.81 10.34
N VAL A 133 -9.16 6.62 9.50
CA VAL A 133 -10.27 6.17 8.63
C VAL A 133 -9.79 5.13 7.60
N ILE A 134 -8.62 5.33 6.99
CA ILE A 134 -8.00 4.34 6.07
C ILE A 134 -7.84 2.98 6.76
N ARG A 135 -7.36 2.94 8.01
CA ARG A 135 -7.20 1.68 8.75
C ARG A 135 -8.55 1.00 8.99
N LEU A 136 -9.60 1.76 9.34
CA LEU A 136 -10.96 1.20 9.47
C LEU A 136 -11.45 0.59 8.16
N LEU A 137 -11.35 1.30 7.03
CA LEU A 137 -11.77 0.76 5.75
C LEU A 137 -10.94 -0.45 5.30
N LYS A 138 -9.65 -0.52 5.65
CA LYS A 138 -8.82 -1.70 5.41
C LYS A 138 -9.25 -2.90 6.27
N ILE A 139 -9.64 -2.66 7.52
CA ILE A 139 -10.21 -3.69 8.41
C ILE A 139 -11.52 -4.22 7.83
N TRP A 140 -12.45 -3.34 7.50
CA TRP A 140 -13.72 -3.67 6.84
C TRP A 140 -13.49 -4.51 5.58
N LYS A 141 -12.62 -4.03 4.69
CA LYS A 141 -12.27 -4.72 3.45
C LYS A 141 -11.73 -6.13 3.73
N LYS A 142 -10.89 -6.31 4.76
CA LYS A 142 -10.34 -7.62 5.13
C LYS A 142 -11.43 -8.56 5.65
N ILE A 143 -12.24 -8.11 6.60
CA ILE A 143 -13.28 -8.91 7.27
C ILE A 143 -14.33 -9.37 6.27
N HIS A 144 -14.75 -8.48 5.37
CA HIS A 144 -15.76 -8.77 4.35
C HIS A 144 -15.16 -9.24 3.02
N GLN A 145 -13.87 -9.60 3.01
CA GLN A 145 -13.16 -10.19 1.88
C GLN A 145 -13.32 -9.41 0.56
N LYS A 146 -13.37 -8.08 0.67
CA LYS A 146 -13.55 -7.20 -0.47
C LYS A 146 -12.27 -7.11 -1.30
N ASN A 147 -12.41 -7.17 -2.62
CA ASN A 147 -11.28 -7.22 -3.56
C ASN A 147 -10.87 -5.84 -4.12
N TYR A 148 -10.97 -4.78 -3.32
CA TYR A 148 -10.47 -3.45 -3.69
C TYR A 148 -8.96 -3.33 -3.46
N LYS A 149 -8.23 -2.55 -4.25
CA LYS A 149 -6.81 -2.27 -3.91
C LYS A 149 -6.74 -1.35 -2.68
N SER A 150 -5.85 -1.63 -1.73
CA SER A 150 -5.67 -0.77 -0.55
C SER A 150 -5.31 0.67 -0.94
N PHE A 151 -4.44 0.84 -1.94
CA PHE A 151 -4.05 2.16 -2.44
C PHE A 151 -5.23 2.95 -3.05
N PHE A 152 -6.19 2.25 -3.66
CA PHE A 152 -7.41 2.87 -4.17
C PHE A 152 -8.28 3.44 -3.04
N ILE A 153 -8.47 2.67 -1.96
CA ILE A 153 -9.14 3.14 -0.75
C ILE A 153 -8.38 4.31 -0.12
N GLU A 154 -7.04 4.23 -0.02
CA GLU A 154 -6.20 5.31 0.51
C GLU A 154 -6.46 6.64 -0.21
N LEU A 155 -6.39 6.67 -1.55
CA LEU A 155 -6.61 7.88 -2.32
C LEU A 155 -8.03 8.42 -2.18
N PHE A 156 -9.04 7.56 -2.12
CA PHE A 156 -10.43 7.97 -1.93
C PHE A 156 -10.63 8.69 -0.59
N VAL A 157 -10.07 8.12 0.49
CA VAL A 157 -10.15 8.76 1.82
C VAL A 157 -9.43 10.10 1.81
N ILE A 158 -8.22 10.18 1.25
CA ILE A 158 -7.50 11.46 1.17
C ILE A 158 -8.33 12.50 0.41
N LYS A 159 -8.89 12.15 -0.74
CA LYS A 159 -9.70 13.06 -1.55
C LYS A 159 -10.99 13.49 -0.82
N ALA A 160 -11.61 12.59 -0.05
CA ALA A 160 -12.74 12.93 0.81
C ALA A 160 -12.35 13.94 1.91
N PHE A 161 -11.15 13.79 2.48
CA PHE A 161 -10.63 14.74 3.46
C PHE A 161 -10.34 16.12 2.86
N ASP A 162 -9.78 16.14 1.65
CA ASP A 162 -9.48 17.38 0.94
C ASP A 162 -10.78 18.08 0.46
N ASP A 163 -11.84 17.34 0.10
CA ASP A 163 -13.11 17.87 -0.39
C ASP A 163 -14.09 18.29 0.71
N ARG A 164 -14.32 17.42 1.71
CA ARG A 164 -15.37 17.61 2.72
C ARG A 164 -14.86 18.06 4.09
N SER A 165 -13.55 18.07 4.30
CA SER A 165 -12.94 18.37 5.60
C SER A 165 -13.62 17.65 6.79
N PRO A 166 -13.70 16.30 6.81
CA PRO A 166 -14.37 15.55 7.87
C PRO A 166 -13.93 15.94 9.28
N THR A 167 -14.90 16.21 10.17
CA THR A 167 -14.68 16.61 11.56
C THR A 167 -15.38 15.67 12.55
N GLY A 168 -15.19 15.91 13.85
CA GLY A 168 -15.81 15.14 14.91
C GLY A 168 -15.04 13.88 15.28
N THR A 169 -15.76 12.92 15.87
CA THR A 169 -15.29 11.60 16.26
C THR A 169 -14.83 10.78 15.06
N LEU A 170 -14.08 9.70 15.30
CA LEU A 170 -13.61 8.82 14.22
C LEU A 170 -14.77 8.21 13.41
N ILE A 171 -15.90 7.91 14.07
CA ILE A 171 -17.09 7.37 13.40
C ILE A 171 -17.78 8.44 12.54
N GLU A 172 -17.86 9.69 13.00
CA GLU A 172 -18.40 10.80 12.19
C GLU A 172 -17.52 11.06 10.97
N GLN A 173 -16.20 11.08 11.15
CA GLN A 173 -15.26 11.18 10.03
C GLN A 173 -15.40 10.02 9.04
N LEU A 174 -15.55 8.78 9.55
CA LEU A 174 -15.83 7.61 8.72
C LEU A 174 -17.13 7.81 7.91
N LYS A 175 -18.23 8.25 8.55
CA LYS A 175 -19.51 8.49 7.87
C LYS A 175 -19.36 9.49 6.72
N THR A 176 -18.72 10.64 6.96
CA THR A 176 -18.48 11.64 5.90
C THR A 176 -17.67 11.06 4.74
N VAL A 177 -16.68 10.21 5.03
CA VAL A 177 -15.88 9.54 4.01
C VAL A 177 -16.68 8.48 3.25
N LEU A 178 -17.50 7.68 3.92
CA LEU A 178 -18.37 6.69 3.27
C LEU A 178 -19.38 7.35 2.35
N GLU A 179 -20.01 8.45 2.79
CA GLU A 179 -20.90 9.26 1.97
C GLU A 179 -20.16 9.79 0.74
N TYR A 180 -18.96 10.34 0.92
CA TYR A 180 -18.16 10.82 -0.21
C TYR A 180 -17.84 9.71 -1.21
N ILE A 181 -17.39 8.53 -0.75
CA ILE A 181 -17.07 7.41 -1.64
C ILE A 181 -18.34 6.95 -2.37
N LYS A 182 -19.46 6.79 -1.65
CA LYS A 182 -20.77 6.44 -2.23
C LYS A 182 -21.14 7.41 -3.36
N ASP A 183 -21.10 8.72 -3.08
CA ASP A 183 -21.51 9.75 -4.03
C ASP A 183 -20.58 9.86 -5.26
N LYS A 184 -19.32 9.44 -5.13
CA LYS A 184 -18.30 9.60 -6.18
C LYS A 184 -17.94 8.31 -6.93
N ALA A 185 -18.26 7.13 -6.38
CA ALA A 185 -17.83 5.84 -6.94
C ALA A 185 -18.31 5.63 -8.38
N THR A 186 -19.55 6.01 -8.67
CA THR A 186 -20.21 5.88 -9.98
C THR A 186 -20.39 7.22 -10.70
N GLN A 187 -19.92 8.33 -10.11
CA GLN A 187 -20.04 9.65 -10.70
C GLN A 187 -19.23 9.74 -12.01
N GLU A 188 -19.90 10.09 -13.09
CA GLU A 188 -19.24 10.33 -14.38
C GLU A 188 -18.19 11.44 -14.27
N GLY A 189 -17.06 11.25 -14.96
CA GLY A 189 -15.94 12.20 -14.98
C GLY A 189 -15.15 12.29 -13.67
N PHE A 190 -15.51 11.57 -12.61
CA PHE A 190 -14.74 11.57 -11.38
C PHE A 190 -13.37 10.90 -11.57
N GLN A 191 -12.33 11.56 -11.07
CA GLN A 191 -10.95 11.12 -11.21
C GLN A 191 -10.28 10.90 -9.85
N LEU A 192 -9.56 9.78 -9.77
CA LEU A 192 -8.71 9.42 -8.65
C LEU A 192 -7.28 9.23 -9.17
N ILE A 193 -6.59 10.35 -9.38
CA ILE A 193 -5.26 10.40 -9.99
C ILE A 193 -4.20 9.92 -9.00
N ASP A 194 -3.31 9.03 -9.46
CA ASP A 194 -2.15 8.56 -8.70
C ASP A 194 -1.13 9.72 -8.50
N PRO A 195 -0.80 10.11 -7.25
CA PRO A 195 0.24 11.11 -6.99
C PRO A 195 1.62 10.71 -7.52
N GLY A 196 1.86 9.41 -7.71
CA GLY A 196 3.08 8.86 -8.28
C GLY A 196 3.09 8.82 -9.81
N ASN A 197 1.93 9.00 -10.47
CA ASN A 197 1.82 8.97 -11.93
C ASN A 197 0.54 9.70 -12.38
N SER A 198 0.66 10.95 -12.81
CA SER A 198 -0.48 11.78 -13.22
C SER A 198 -1.30 11.21 -14.39
N ASN A 199 -0.71 10.31 -15.18
CA ASN A 199 -1.40 9.65 -16.29
C ASN A 199 -2.17 8.40 -15.84
N ASN A 200 -2.09 8.03 -14.57
CA ASN A 200 -2.74 6.86 -14.00
C ASN A 200 -3.95 7.29 -13.15
N ASN A 201 -5.14 7.27 -13.76
CA ASN A 201 -6.40 7.42 -13.04
C ASN A 201 -6.87 6.06 -12.53
N LEU A 202 -6.92 5.88 -11.21
CA LEU A 202 -7.30 4.59 -10.63
C LEU A 202 -8.75 4.22 -10.91
N MET A 203 -9.63 5.20 -11.16
CA MET A 203 -11.03 4.95 -11.52
C MET A 203 -11.15 4.15 -12.82
N ASP A 204 -10.17 4.24 -13.73
CA ASP A 204 -10.21 3.50 -14.99
C ASP A 204 -9.87 2.02 -14.79
N THR A 205 -9.22 1.68 -13.67
CA THR A 205 -8.78 0.31 -13.37
C THR A 205 -9.78 -0.51 -12.54
N VAL A 206 -10.86 0.12 -12.06
CA VAL A 206 -11.85 -0.49 -11.15
C VAL A 206 -12.99 -1.17 -11.93
N GLY A 207 -13.26 -0.72 -13.15
CA GLY A 207 -14.29 -1.31 -14.02
C GLY A 207 -15.67 -1.34 -13.36
N THR A 208 -16.32 -2.50 -13.39
CA THR A 208 -17.67 -2.73 -12.83
C THR A 208 -17.73 -2.69 -11.30
N GLN A 209 -16.59 -2.83 -10.61
CA GLN A 209 -16.52 -2.79 -9.14
C GLN A 209 -16.92 -1.43 -8.55
N LYS A 210 -17.11 -0.40 -9.37
CA LYS A 210 -17.61 0.92 -8.95
C LYS A 210 -19.02 0.83 -8.37
N VAL A 211 -19.90 0.04 -8.99
CA VAL A 211 -21.28 -0.15 -8.53
C VAL A 211 -21.28 -0.94 -7.22
N ASP A 212 -20.45 -1.98 -7.13
CA ASP A 212 -20.26 -2.75 -5.90
C ASP A 212 -19.74 -1.87 -4.77
N LEU A 213 -18.81 -0.95 -5.07
CA LEU A 213 -18.28 -0.01 -4.09
C LEU A 213 -19.37 0.94 -3.57
N GLU A 214 -20.16 1.54 -4.44
CA GLU A 214 -21.28 2.40 -4.05
C GLU A 214 -22.27 1.66 -3.14
N TYR A 215 -22.66 0.44 -3.56
CA TYR A 215 -23.57 -0.41 -2.80
C TYR A 215 -22.98 -0.76 -1.43
N ASP A 216 -21.71 -1.18 -1.39
CA ASP A 216 -20.98 -1.52 -0.18
C ASP A 216 -20.91 -0.35 0.81
N MET A 217 -20.62 0.87 0.32
CA MET A 217 -20.59 2.06 1.16
C MET A 217 -21.98 2.42 1.69
N THR A 218 -23.03 2.22 0.87
CA THR A 218 -24.43 2.44 1.28
C THR A 218 -24.84 1.51 2.43
N ILE A 219 -24.54 0.21 2.29
CA ILE A 219 -24.85 -0.79 3.33
C ILE A 219 -24.04 -0.51 4.60
N LEU A 220 -22.74 -0.24 4.47
CA LEU A 220 -21.90 0.05 5.61
C LEU A 220 -22.37 1.30 6.36
N LEU A 221 -22.68 2.39 5.64
CA LEU A 221 -23.17 3.65 6.21
C LEU A 221 -24.47 3.44 7.01
N SER A 222 -25.48 2.79 6.41
CA SER A 222 -26.78 2.50 7.05
C SER A 222 -26.62 1.66 8.33
N ASN A 223 -25.64 0.78 8.36
CA ASN A 223 -25.42 -0.09 9.51
C ASN A 223 -24.61 0.57 10.62
N ILE A 224 -23.59 1.39 10.32
CA ILE A 224 -22.85 2.09 11.38
C ILE A 224 -23.65 3.20 12.06
N GLU A 225 -24.74 3.66 11.46
CA GLU A 225 -25.74 4.52 12.11
C GLU A 225 -26.53 3.78 13.19
N LYS A 226 -26.70 2.47 13.03
CA LYS A 226 -27.34 1.59 14.00
C LYS A 226 -26.23 0.97 14.85
N THR A 227 -25.87 1.64 15.95
CA THR A 227 -24.69 1.35 16.81
C THR A 227 -24.44 -0.14 17.12
N THR A 228 -25.49 -0.97 17.13
CA THR A 228 -25.44 -2.43 17.29
C THR A 228 -24.60 -3.18 16.25
N TYR A 229 -24.33 -2.63 15.07
CA TYR A 229 -23.53 -3.31 14.03
C TYR A 229 -22.06 -2.91 14.01
N LEU A 230 -21.62 -1.99 14.89
CA LEU A 230 -20.25 -1.48 14.83
C LEU A 230 -19.22 -2.60 15.05
N GLU A 231 -19.47 -3.51 15.98
CA GLU A 231 -18.58 -4.65 16.27
C GLU A 231 -18.57 -5.70 15.15
N TYR A 232 -19.64 -5.81 14.35
CA TYR A 232 -19.68 -6.69 13.19
C TYR A 232 -18.71 -6.23 12.10
N TYR A 233 -18.61 -4.92 11.88
CA TYR A 233 -17.73 -4.32 10.86
C TYR A 233 -16.32 -4.02 11.36
N PHE A 234 -16.18 -3.72 12.65
CA PHE A 234 -14.93 -3.34 13.29
C PHE A 234 -14.76 -4.09 14.63
N PRO A 235 -14.62 -5.43 14.59
CA PRO A 235 -14.39 -6.24 15.78
C PRO A 235 -13.09 -5.82 16.45
N LYS A 236 -13.10 -5.86 17.78
CA LYS A 236 -11.88 -5.68 18.57
C LYS A 236 -10.98 -6.88 18.38
N ASN A 237 -9.68 -6.64 18.24
CA ASN A 237 -8.70 -7.70 18.17
C ASN A 237 -8.42 -8.22 19.59
N GLU A 238 -9.00 -9.36 19.96
CA GLU A 238 -8.90 -9.95 21.30
C GLU A 238 -7.48 -10.48 21.62
N GLU A 239 -6.75 -10.98 20.62
CA GLU A 239 -5.40 -11.53 20.79
C GLU A 239 -4.38 -10.45 21.18
N PHE A 240 -4.67 -9.18 20.89
CA PHE A 240 -3.79 -8.04 21.15
C PHE A 240 -4.18 -7.22 22.38
N ASN A 241 -5.02 -7.75 23.27
CA ASN A 241 -5.27 -7.18 24.60
C ASN A 241 -4.06 -7.31 25.56
N LYS A 242 -2.99 -8.01 25.12
CA LYS A 242 -1.69 -8.03 25.80
C LYS A 242 -0.71 -7.14 25.03
N SER A 243 -0.31 -6.06 25.69
CA SER A 243 0.71 -5.12 25.24
C SER A 243 2.01 -5.85 24.88
N TYR A 244 2.43 -5.77 23.62
CA TYR A 244 3.86 -5.88 23.34
C TYR A 244 4.50 -4.55 23.75
N GLY A 245 5.09 -4.57 24.95
CA GLY A 245 6.06 -3.60 25.47
C GLY A 245 5.72 -2.12 25.28
N VAL A 246 5.09 -1.52 26.28
CA VAL A 246 5.49 -0.23 26.90
C VAL A 246 4.48 0.08 28.01
N SER A 247 5.00 0.41 29.19
CA SER A 247 4.26 0.96 30.32
C SER A 247 3.36 2.10 29.86
N LYS A 248 2.18 2.19 30.48
CA LYS A 248 1.21 3.27 30.30
C LYS A 248 1.91 4.64 30.21
N ASP A 249 1.40 5.45 29.30
CA ASP A 249 1.74 6.87 29.04
C ASP A 249 2.86 7.12 28.03
N VAL A 250 2.45 7.16 26.74
CA VAL A 250 2.85 8.08 25.64
C VAL A 250 2.49 7.41 24.30
N PRO A 251 1.81 8.08 23.34
CA PRO A 251 1.48 7.46 22.06
C PRO A 251 2.74 7.39 21.18
N LEU A 252 3.37 6.21 21.12
CA LEU A 252 4.56 6.01 20.29
C LEU A 252 4.23 5.30 18.97
N ILE A 253 4.44 6.06 17.91
CA ILE A 253 4.58 5.63 16.52
C ILE A 253 5.66 4.54 16.46
N SER A 254 5.34 3.36 15.94
CA SER A 254 6.31 2.28 15.72
C SER A 254 7.23 2.61 14.55
N VAL A 255 8.25 3.43 14.81
CA VAL A 255 9.42 3.55 13.94
C VAL A 255 10.43 2.49 14.42
N PRO A 256 10.89 1.56 13.56
CA PRO A 256 11.95 0.64 13.93
C PRO A 256 13.21 1.45 14.30
N LYS A 257 13.86 1.10 15.42
CA LYS A 257 15.15 1.71 15.78
C LYS A 257 16.16 1.42 14.68
N THR A 258 16.91 2.44 14.25
CA THR A 258 18.08 2.31 13.39
C THR A 258 19.22 1.67 14.17
N GLU A 259 19.13 0.36 14.40
CA GLU A 259 20.29 -0.44 14.80
C GLU A 259 20.76 -1.19 13.56
N ARG A 260 22.02 -0.97 13.18
CA ARG A 260 22.66 -1.68 12.07
C ARG A 260 22.77 -3.15 12.48
N PHE A 261 22.07 -4.03 11.77
CA PHE A 261 22.35 -5.46 11.86
C PHE A 261 23.75 -5.69 11.28
N GLY A 262 24.66 -6.19 12.12
CA GLY A 262 25.93 -6.79 11.72
C GLY A 262 25.73 -8.20 11.21
#